data_AF-A0A9D0YPR4-F1
#
_entry.id   AF-A0A9D0YPR4-F1
#
_cell.length_a   1.000
_cell.length_b   1.000
_cell.length_c   1.000
_cell.angle_alpha   90.00
_cell.angle_beta   90.00
_cell.angle_gamma   90.00
#
_symmetry.space_group_name_H-M   'P 1'
#
loop_
_entity.id
_entity.type
_entity.pdbx_description
1 polymer ?
#
loop_
_entity_poly.entity_id
_entity_poly.type
_entity_poly.pdbx_seq_one_letter_code
_entity_poly.pdbx_strand_id
1 'polypeptide(L)'
;MENISSGFEKVQEVLKDYGFDIGYGFFIGWVIGYTIKKFFKLFAFILGVYLLSLIWLEHNGFITIHWDLLGKWIEQGQQNFQEWLKGLFNTLPFSASFAAGFAVGFKMG
;
A
#
# COMPACT_ATOMS: atom_id res chain seq x y z
N MET A 1 45.01 13.83 -8.70
CA MET A 1 44.23 12.89 -7.85
C MET A 1 43.16 13.69 -7.10
N GLU A 2 42.22 14.31 -7.82
CA GLU A 2 41.29 15.32 -7.25
C GLU A 2 39.80 14.99 -7.46
N ASN A 3 39.48 13.85 -8.08
CA ASN A 3 38.11 13.53 -8.50
C ASN A 3 37.39 12.56 -7.55
N ILE A 4 38.08 11.98 -6.57
CA ILE A 4 37.48 10.96 -5.71
C ILE A 4 36.78 11.60 -4.50
N SER A 5 37.30 12.70 -3.94
CA SER A 5 36.73 13.34 -2.74
C SER A 5 35.39 14.04 -3.00
N SER A 6 35.21 14.71 -4.15
CA SER A 6 33.99 15.46 -4.48
C SER A 6 32.79 14.57 -4.82
N GLY A 7 33.03 13.37 -5.31
CA GLY A 7 32.00 12.34 -5.52
C GLY A 7 31.43 11.80 -4.21
N PHE A 8 32.28 11.62 -3.19
CA PHE A 8 31.84 11.19 -1.85
C PHE A 8 31.07 12.30 -1.12
N GLU A 9 31.46 13.57 -1.24
CA GLU A 9 30.69 14.69 -0.69
C GLU A 9 29.31 14.83 -1.34
N LYS A 10 29.20 14.73 -2.67
CA LYS A 10 27.90 14.73 -3.35
C LYS A 10 27.02 13.54 -2.93
N VAL A 11 27.61 12.35 -2.76
CA VAL A 11 26.88 11.18 -2.25
C VAL A 11 26.45 11.39 -0.81
N GLN A 12 27.25 12.04 0.03
CA GLN A 12 26.85 12.37 1.41
C GLN A 12 25.79 13.46 1.47
N GLU A 13 25.86 14.47 0.60
CA GLU A 13 24.87 15.54 0.49
C GLU A 13 23.51 14.98 0.03
N VAL A 14 23.53 14.14 -1.02
CA VAL A 14 22.39 13.32 -1.45
C VAL A 14 21.91 12.43 -0.31
N LEU A 15 22.77 11.67 0.38
CA LEU A 15 22.33 10.83 1.50
C LEU A 15 21.78 11.62 2.69
N LYS A 16 22.18 12.87 2.88
CA LYS A 16 21.68 13.74 3.95
C LYS A 16 20.30 14.31 3.61
N ASP A 17 20.10 14.75 2.37
CA ASP A 17 18.79 15.19 1.85
C ASP A 17 17.82 14.01 1.79
N TYR A 18 18.23 12.91 1.13
CA TYR A 18 17.41 11.70 1.04
C TYR A 18 17.24 11.04 2.41
N GLY A 19 18.19 11.11 3.33
CA GLY A 19 18.06 10.54 4.68
C GLY A 19 16.92 11.15 5.49
N PHE A 20 16.70 12.46 5.33
CA PHE A 20 15.56 13.15 5.93
C PHE A 20 14.24 12.74 5.25
N ASP A 21 14.24 12.64 3.92
CA ASP A 21 13.07 12.23 3.13
C ASP A 21 12.64 10.77 3.40
N ILE A 22 13.61 9.88 3.59
CA ILE A 22 13.43 8.47 3.92
C ILE A 22 12.81 8.31 5.32
N GLY A 23 13.27 9.10 6.31
CA GLY A 23 12.70 9.12 7.64
C GLY A 23 11.26 9.66 7.67
N TYR A 24 11.00 10.70 6.87
CA TYR A 24 9.65 11.27 6.71
C TYR A 24 8.69 10.29 6.01
N GLY A 25 9.16 9.60 4.97
CA GLY A 25 8.41 8.55 4.28
C GLY A 25 8.05 7.38 5.20
N PHE A 26 8.97 6.95 6.08
CA PHE A 26 8.69 5.92 7.10
C PHE A 26 7.63 6.37 8.10
N PHE A 27 7.73 7.60 8.61
CA PHE A 27 6.78 8.12 9.60
C PHE A 27 5.37 8.26 9.00
N ILE A 28 5.27 8.79 7.78
CA ILE A 28 4.01 8.87 7.05
C ILE A 28 3.44 7.48 6.78
N GLY A 29 4.29 6.55 6.30
CA GLY A 29 3.90 5.16 6.09
C GLY A 29 3.33 4.54 7.36
N TRP A 30 3.99 4.77 8.51
CA TRP A 30 3.56 4.27 9.81
C TRP A 30 2.19 4.77 10.23
N VAL A 31 1.97 6.09 10.17
CA VAL A 31 0.70 6.72 10.53
C VAL A 31 -0.45 6.27 9.61
N ILE A 32 -0.18 6.21 8.31
CA ILE A 32 -1.15 5.75 7.30
C ILE A 32 -1.49 4.27 7.52
N GLY A 33 -0.50 3.41 7.72
CA GLY A 33 -0.69 1.98 7.96
C GLY A 33 -1.55 1.70 9.21
N TYR A 34 -1.30 2.45 10.30
CA TYR A 34 -2.09 2.36 11.53
C TYR A 34 -3.54 2.79 11.30
N THR A 35 -3.74 3.90 10.60
CA THR A 35 -5.08 4.46 10.32
C THR A 35 -5.90 3.53 9.42
N ILE A 36 -5.28 2.97 8.39
CA ILE A 36 -5.93 2.07 7.43
C ILE A 36 -6.50 0.84 8.12
N LYS A 37 -5.83 0.24 9.10
CA LYS A 37 -6.34 -0.97 9.77
C LYS A 37 -7.66 -0.71 10.48
N LYS A 38 -7.81 0.46 11.10
CA LYS A 38 -9.06 0.89 11.75
C LYS A 38 -10.17 1.13 10.73
N PHE A 39 -9.82 1.74 9.59
CA PHE A 39 -10.73 1.91 8.46
C PHE A 39 -11.16 0.57 7.85
N PHE A 40 -10.25 -0.39 7.76
CA PHE A 40 -10.48 -1.71 7.18
C PHE A 40 -11.49 -2.51 7.99
N LYS A 41 -11.46 -2.42 9.32
CA LYS A 41 -12.49 -3.04 10.18
C LYS A 41 -13.88 -2.48 9.90
N LEU A 42 -14.02 -1.16 9.79
CA LEU A 42 -15.28 -0.50 9.47
C LEU A 42 -15.76 -0.87 8.06
N PHE A 43 -14.85 -0.85 7.09
CA PHE A 43 -15.14 -1.17 5.70
C PHE A 43 -15.56 -2.64 5.54
N ALA A 44 -14.85 -3.58 6.19
CA ALA A 44 -15.21 -4.99 6.18
C ALA A 44 -16.59 -5.24 6.80
N PHE A 45 -16.95 -4.51 7.86
CA PHE A 45 -18.28 -4.60 8.46
C PHE A 45 -19.36 -4.14 7.47
N ILE A 46 -19.17 -2.98 6.83
CA ILE A 46 -20.11 -2.45 5.83
C ILE A 46 -20.21 -3.40 4.62
N LEU A 47 -19.08 -3.92 4.12
CA LEU A 47 -19.05 -4.88 3.03
C LEU A 47 -19.78 -6.18 3.38
N GLY A 48 -19.62 -6.69 4.60
CA GLY A 48 -20.32 -7.88 5.05
C GLY A 48 -21.83 -7.69 5.06
N VAL A 49 -22.30 -6.57 5.62
CA VAL A 49 -23.73 -6.21 5.62
C VAL A 49 -24.25 -6.00 4.19
N TYR A 50 -23.44 -5.40 3.31
CA TYR A 50 -23.76 -5.19 1.91
C TYR A 50 -23.89 -6.52 1.15
N LEU A 51 -22.94 -7.45 1.33
CA LEU A 51 -22.97 -8.78 0.73
C LEU A 51 -24.16 -9.60 1.23
N LEU A 52 -24.45 -9.56 2.54
CA LEU A 52 -25.64 -10.18 3.12
C LEU A 52 -26.93 -9.64 2.50
N SER A 53 -27.01 -8.32 2.32
CA SER A 53 -28.16 -7.68 1.66
C SER A 53 -28.29 -8.12 0.20
N LEU A 54 -27.15 -8.29 -0.49
CA LEU A 54 -27.11 -8.70 -1.89
C LEU A 54 -27.52 -10.16 -2.08
N ILE A 55 -27.05 -11.07 -1.21
CA ILE A 55 -27.46 -12.48 -1.20
C ILE A 55 -28.96 -12.61 -0.90
N TRP A 56 -29.48 -11.78 0.00
CA TRP A 56 -30.91 -11.75 0.30
C TRP A 56 -31.75 -11.28 -0.90
N LEU A 57 -31.26 -10.31 -1.68
CA LEU A 57 -31.91 -9.88 -2.94
C LEU A 57 -31.77 -10.90 -4.07
N GLU A 58 -30.62 -11.58 -4.16
CA GLU A 58 -30.38 -12.67 -5.11
C GLU A 58 -31.37 -13.82 -4.87
N HIS A 59 -31.59 -14.19 -3.60
CA HIS A 59 -32.55 -15.24 -3.24
C HIS A 59 -33.99 -14.91 -3.66
N ASN A 60 -34.35 -13.62 -3.70
CA ASN A 60 -35.64 -13.13 -4.19
C ASN A 60 -35.69 -12.96 -5.72
N GLY A 61 -34.61 -13.26 -6.45
CA GLY A 61 -34.55 -13.26 -7.92
C GLY A 61 -34.39 -11.89 -8.57
N PHE A 62 -34.09 -10.83 -7.80
CA PHE A 62 -33.94 -9.47 -8.33
C PHE A 62 -32.56 -9.17 -8.92
N ILE A 63 -31.51 -9.92 -8.54
CA ILE A 63 -30.11 -9.66 -8.95
C ILE A 63 -29.37 -10.98 -9.24
N THR A 64 -28.67 -11.06 -10.39
CA THR A 64 -27.77 -12.18 -10.73
C THR A 64 -26.32 -11.82 -10.37
N ILE A 65 -25.73 -12.50 -9.39
CA ILE A 65 -24.34 -12.28 -8.98
C ILE A 65 -23.39 -12.99 -9.96
N HIS A 66 -22.63 -12.21 -10.72
CA HIS A 66 -21.64 -12.73 -11.68
C HIS A 66 -20.30 -12.98 -10.98
N TRP A 67 -20.15 -14.17 -10.39
CA TRP A 67 -18.95 -14.59 -9.69
C TRP A 67 -17.67 -14.53 -10.53
N ASP A 68 -17.78 -14.74 -11.85
CA ASP A 68 -16.65 -14.65 -12.79
C ASP A 68 -16.07 -13.22 -12.90
N LEU A 69 -16.95 -12.21 -12.93
CA LEU A 69 -16.54 -10.81 -13.00
C LEU A 69 -15.92 -10.35 -11.69
N LEU A 70 -16.48 -10.80 -10.54
CA LEU A 70 -15.91 -10.52 -9.22
C LEU A 70 -14.52 -11.15 -9.06
N GLY A 71 -14.36 -12.41 -9.48
CA GLY A 71 -13.07 -13.11 -9.47
C GLY A 71 -12.02 -12.37 -10.28
N LYS A 72 -12.34 -12.00 -11.53
CA LYS A 72 -11.44 -11.23 -12.40
C LYS A 72 -11.05 -9.88 -11.80
N TRP A 73 -11.99 -9.19 -11.15
CA TRP A 73 -11.71 -7.91 -10.50
C TRP A 73 -10.75 -8.05 -9.33
N ILE A 74 -10.91 -9.10 -8.52
CA ILE A 74 -10.00 -9.42 -7.40
C ILE A 74 -8.61 -9.80 -7.93
N GLU A 75 -8.54 -10.66 -8.95
CA GLU A 75 -7.28 -11.06 -9.59
C GLU A 75 -6.55 -9.87 -10.20
N GLN A 76 -7.26 -8.99 -10.90
CA GLN A 76 -6.69 -7.76 -11.45
C GLN A 76 -6.19 -6.83 -10.34
N GLY A 77 -6.93 -6.70 -9.23
CA GLY A 77 -6.48 -5.95 -8.06
C GLY A 77 -5.20 -6.53 -7.45
N GLN A 78 -5.08 -7.86 -7.35
CA GLN A 78 -3.88 -8.54 -6.87
C GLN A 78 -2.69 -8.33 -7.81
N GLN A 79 -2.90 -8.43 -9.13
CA GLN A 79 -1.85 -8.20 -10.12
C GLN A 79 -1.37 -6.75 -10.09
N ASN A 80 -2.28 -5.77 -10.06
CA ASN A 80 -1.96 -4.35 -9.95
C ASN A 80 -1.17 -4.04 -8.67
N PHE A 81 -1.53 -4.67 -7.55
CA PHE A 81 -0.79 -4.52 -6.29
C PHE A 81 0.62 -5.10 -6.37
N GLN A 82 0.78 -6.28 -7.00
CA GLN A 82 2.09 -6.88 -7.23
C GLN A 82 2.95 -6.05 -8.18
N GLU A 83 2.38 -5.48 -9.25
CA GLU A 83 3.08 -4.59 -10.18
C GLU A 83 3.50 -3.28 -9.52
N TRP A 84 2.60 -2.66 -8.73
CA TRP A 84 2.95 -1.50 -7.91
C TRP A 84 4.07 -1.81 -6.92
N LEU A 85 4.03 -2.95 -6.23
CA LEU A 85 5.10 -3.39 -5.34
C LEU A 85 6.42 -3.54 -6.10
N LYS A 86 6.41 -4.19 -7.26
CA LYS A 86 7.61 -4.31 -8.12
C LYS A 86 8.15 -2.93 -8.54
N GLY A 87 7.27 -1.98 -8.87
CA GLY A 87 7.65 -0.60 -9.19
C GLY A 87 8.24 0.15 -7.99
N LEU A 88 7.68 -0.06 -6.79
CA LEU A 88 8.24 0.49 -5.56
C LEU A 88 9.64 -0.06 -5.28
N PHE A 89 9.84 -1.38 -5.41
CA PHE A 89 11.15 -2.02 -5.23
C PHE A 89 12.17 -1.61 -6.29
N ASN A 90 11.78 -0.93 -7.37
CA ASN A 90 12.71 -0.37 -8.34
C ASN A 90 13.10 1.09 -8.03
N THR A 91 12.45 1.74 -7.06
CA THR A 91 12.61 3.18 -6.75
C THR A 91 13.26 3.38 -5.37
N LEU A 92 14.53 2.97 -5.25
CA LEU A 92 15.11 2.35 -4.05
C LEU A 92 15.29 3.12 -2.70
N PRO A 93 15.20 4.46 -2.56
CA PRO A 93 15.36 5.07 -1.23
C PRO A 93 14.03 5.35 -0.49
N PHE A 94 13.12 6.10 -1.10
CA PHE A 94 11.91 6.61 -0.42
C PHE A 94 10.81 5.56 -0.30
N SER A 95 10.58 4.76 -1.35
CA SER A 95 9.54 3.74 -1.38
C SER A 95 9.78 2.61 -0.40
N ALA A 96 11.05 2.22 -0.20
CA ALA A 96 11.45 1.15 0.70
C ALA A 96 11.11 1.52 2.14
N SER A 97 11.40 2.77 2.53
CA SER A 97 11.11 3.26 3.88
C SER A 97 9.64 3.56 4.09
N PHE A 98 8.93 4.06 3.08
CA PHE A 98 7.47 4.16 3.13
C PHE A 98 6.81 2.79 3.30
N ALA A 99 7.20 1.79 2.49
CA ALA A 99 6.66 0.43 2.56
C ALA A 99 6.98 -0.25 3.91
N ALA A 100 8.20 -0.06 4.44
CA ALA A 100 8.58 -0.55 5.75
C ALA A 100 7.75 0.11 6.87
N GLY A 101 7.59 1.44 6.83
CA GLY A 101 6.75 2.18 7.77
C GLY A 101 5.29 1.75 7.69
N PHE A 102 4.76 1.61 6.48
CA PHE A 102 3.41 1.14 6.22
C PHE A 102 3.15 -0.26 6.75
N ALA A 103 4.05 -1.21 6.49
CA ALA A 103 3.92 -2.57 7.00
C ALA A 103 3.95 -2.62 8.54
N VAL A 104 4.83 -1.84 9.16
CA VAL A 104 4.90 -1.71 10.62
C VAL A 104 3.62 -1.08 11.19
N GLY A 105 3.10 -0.01 10.57
CA GLY A 105 1.84 0.61 10.97
C GLY A 105 0.64 -0.29 10.81
N PHE A 106 0.56 -1.01 9.70
CA PHE A 106 -0.50 -1.97 9.46
C PHE A 106 -0.44 -3.14 10.46
N LYS A 107 0.76 -3.59 10.84
CA LYS A 107 0.91 -4.61 11.89
C LYS A 107 0.49 -4.08 13.27
N MET A 108 0.87 -2.85 13.62
CA MET A 108 0.58 -2.22 14.91
C MET A 108 -0.85 -1.70 15.08
N GLY A 109 -1.57 -1.41 14.00
CA GLY A 109 -2.98 -0.96 14.03
C GLY A 109 -3.99 -2.02 14.44
#